data_AF-A0A249MTG7-F1
#
_entry.id   AF-A0A249MTG7-F1
#
_cell.length_a   1.000
_cell.length_b   1.000
_cell.length_c   1.000
_cell.angle_alpha   90.00
_cell.angle_beta   90.00
_cell.angle_gamma   90.00
#
_symmetry.space_group_name_H-M   'P 1'
#
loop_
_entity.id
_entity.type
_entity.pdbx_description
1 polymer ?
#
loop_
_entity_poly.entity_id
_entity_poly.type
_entity_poly.pdbx_seq_one_letter_code
_entity_poly.pdbx_strand_id
1 'polypeptide(L)' 'MNPITEQLAAMGPQALEGALIALDAVSRPLTVREIEAAMVGKGVSRSQRKILSKAIERLHIIAVVGPEHG' A
#
# COMPACT_ATOMS: atom_id res chain seq x y z
N MET A 1 23.81 1.54 9.60
CA MET A 1 22.50 0.84 9.70
C MET A 1 21.41 1.80 9.25
N ASN A 2 20.25 1.31 8.82
CA ASN A 2 19.13 2.18 8.46
C ASN A 2 18.48 2.72 9.76
N PRO A 3 18.24 4.03 9.90
CA PRO A 3 17.65 4.61 11.11
C PRO A 3 16.29 3.98 11.50
N ILE A 4 15.52 3.48 10.53
CA ILE A 4 14.26 2.78 10.79
C ILE A 4 14.52 1.43 11.48
N THR A 5 15.54 0.69 11.06
CA THR A 5 15.87 -0.60 11.67
C THR A 5 16.37 -0.45 13.11
N GLU A 6 17.04 0.65 13.44
CA GLU A 6 17.46 0.94 14.82
C GLU A 6 16.26 1.30 15.72
N GLN A 7 15.29 2.06 15.20
CA GLN A 7 14.06 2.36 15.92
C GLN A 7 13.20 1.12 16.18
N LEU A 8 13.09 0.22 15.20
CA LEU A 8 12.39 -1.06 15.35
C LEU A 8 13.09 -1.97 16.37
N ALA A 9 14.43 -2.01 16.37
CA ALA A 9 15.20 -2.79 17.34
C ALA A 9 15.10 -2.25 18.76
N ALA A 10 14.83 -0.95 18.93
CA ALA A 10 14.59 -0.32 20.23
C ALA A 10 13.16 -0.54 20.77
N MET A 11 12.24 -1.08 19.96
CA MET A 11 10.89 -1.40 20.42
C MET A 11 10.89 -2.66 21.31
N GLY A 12 10.04 -2.65 22.34
CA GLY A 12 9.74 -3.87 23.09
C GLY A 12 9.06 -4.92 22.18
N PRO A 13 9.12 -6.23 22.52
CA PRO A 13 8.70 -7.32 21.61
C PRO A 13 7.28 -7.18 21.06
N GLN A 14 6.31 -6.79 21.92
CA GLN A 14 4.91 -6.62 21.52
C GLN A 14 4.70 -5.41 20.60
N ALA A 15 5.44 -4.32 20.82
CA ALA A 15 5.36 -3.12 19.99
C ALA A 15 5.99 -3.37 18.60
N LEU A 16 7.10 -4.11 18.55
CA LEU A 16 7.72 -4.53 17.30
C LEU A 16 6.79 -5.43 16.48
N GLU A 17 6.17 -6.43 17.11
CA GLU A 17 5.20 -7.32 16.44
C GLU A 17 4.04 -6.53 15.84
N GLY A 18 3.41 -5.64 16.62
CA GLY A 18 2.34 -4.79 16.13
C GLY A 18 2.77 -3.86 14.98
N ALA A 19 3.97 -3.28 15.07
CA ALA A 19 4.52 -2.42 14.03
C ALA A 19 4.78 -3.18 12.73
N LEU A 20 5.29 -4.41 12.80
CA LEU A 20 5.53 -5.24 11.62
C LEU A 20 4.23 -5.70 10.96
N ILE A 21 3.21 -6.07 11.74
CA ILE A 21 1.88 -6.40 11.19
C ILE A 21 1.26 -5.19 10.49
N ALA A 22 1.33 -4.01 11.12
CA ALA A 22 0.84 -2.78 10.51
C ALA A 22 1.62 -2.44 9.23
N LEU A 23 2.96 -2.56 9.27
CA LEU A 23 3.82 -2.31 8.12
C LEU A 23 3.49 -3.28 6.98
N ASP A 24 3.37 -4.57 7.24
CA ASP A 24 2.99 -5.58 6.23
C ASP A 24 1.62 -5.25 5.61
N ALA A 25 0.63 -4.91 6.45
CA ALA A 25 -0.71 -4.56 6.00
C ALA A 25 -0.74 -3.33 5.07
N VAL A 26 0.09 -2.31 5.34
CA VAL A 26 0.15 -1.08 4.54
C VAL A 26 1.17 -1.13 3.40
N SER A 27 2.17 -2.01 3.46
CA SER A 27 3.25 -2.13 2.48
C SER A 27 3.08 -3.26 1.47
N ARG A 28 2.06 -4.10 1.63
CA ARG A 28 1.75 -5.13 0.64
C ARG A 28 1.47 -4.48 -0.73
N PRO A 29 2.03 -5.03 -1.82
CA PRO A 29 1.66 -4.61 -3.16
C PRO A 29 0.16 -4.79 -3.40
N LEU A 30 -0.48 -3.79 -3.99
CA LEU A 30 -1.88 -3.91 -4.40
C LEU A 30 -2.02 -4.92 -5.54
N THR A 31 -3.09 -5.71 -5.50
CA THR A 31 -3.48 -6.58 -6.61
C THR A 31 -4.12 -5.77 -7.74
N VAL A 32 -4.10 -6.30 -8.96
CA VAL A 32 -4.76 -5.69 -10.13
C VAL A 32 -6.23 -5.34 -9.85
N ARG A 33 -6.96 -6.20 -9.11
CA ARG A 33 -8.37 -5.96 -8.76
C ARG A 33 -8.53 -4.78 -7.81
N GLU A 34 -7.63 -4.63 -6.84
CA GLU A 34 -7.66 -3.52 -5.89
C GLU A 34 -7.30 -2.20 -6.58
N ILE A 35 -6.36 -2.24 -7.52
CA ILE A 35 -6.03 -1.10 -8.39
C ILE A 35 -7.25 -0.69 -9.23
N GLU A 36 -7.94 -1.65 -9.87
CA GLU A 36 -9.16 -1.38 -10.63
C GLU A 36 -10.29 -0.83 -9.74
N ALA A 37 -10.41 -1.32 -8.51
CA ALA A 37 -11.40 -0.87 -7.53
C ALA A 37 -11.13 0.56 -7.07
N ALA A 38 -9.86 0.93 -6.84
CA ALA A 38 -9.47 2.29 -6.44
C ALA A 38 -9.79 3.37 -7.51
N MET A 39 -10.01 2.95 -8.76
CA MET A 39 -10.41 3.82 -9.87
C MET A 39 -11.94 3.92 -10.03
N VAL A 40 -12.72 3.10 -9.31
CA VAL A 40 -14.19 3.20 -9.29
C VAL A 40 -14.59 4.54 -8.67
N GLY A 41 -15.56 5.22 -9.27
CA GLY A 41 -16.04 6.52 -8.80
C GLY A 41 -15.14 7.71 -9.17
N LYS A 42 -13.96 7.48 -9.77
CA LYS A 42 -13.03 8.54 -10.20
C LYS A 42 -13.16 8.93 -11.68
N GLY A 43 -14.30 8.63 -12.31
CA GLY A 43 -14.56 8.93 -13.73
C GLY A 43 -13.80 8.07 -14.75
N VAL A 44 -13.10 7.00 -14.30
CA VAL A 44 -12.34 6.12 -15.20
C VAL A 44 -13.24 5.02 -15.76
N SER A 45 -13.34 4.94 -17.09
CA SER A 45 -14.16 3.91 -17.76
C SER A 45 -13.62 2.49 -17.51
N ARG A 46 -14.48 1.48 -17.67
CA ARG A 46 -14.11 0.07 -17.45
C ARG A 46 -12.95 -0.39 -18.34
N SER A 47 -12.90 0.06 -19.60
CA SER A 47 -11.81 -0.27 -20.53
C SER A 47 -10.49 0.38 -20.11
N GLN A 48 -10.53 1.66 -19.74
CA GLN A 48 -9.36 2.38 -19.23
C GLN A 48 -8.81 1.74 -17.95
N ARG A 49 -9.68 1.34 -17.01
CA ARG A 49 -9.25 0.67 -15.77
C ARG A 49 -8.45 -0.61 -16.03
N LYS A 50 -8.89 -1.44 -16.97
CA LYS A 50 -8.15 -2.66 -17.36
C LYS A 50 -6.77 -2.34 -17.94
N ILE A 51 -6.68 -1.34 -18.81
CA ILE A 51 -5.42 -0.94 -19.46
C ILE A 51 -4.46 -0.36 -18.42
N LEU A 52 -4.94 0.57 -17.59
CA LEU A 52 -4.13 1.23 -16.57
C LEU A 52 -3.63 0.23 -15.53
N SER A 53 -4.50 -0.65 -15.03
CA SER A 53 -4.13 -1.63 -14.01
C SER A 53 -3.11 -2.64 -14.53
N LYS A 54 -3.23 -3.08 -15.80
CA LYS A 54 -2.22 -3.90 -16.48
C LYS A 54 -0.89 -3.19 -16.66
N ALA A 55 -0.91 -1.90 -16.99
CA ALA A 55 0.30 -1.12 -17.21
C ALA A 55 1.10 -0.92 -15.92
N ILE A 56 0.42 -0.82 -14.78
CA ILE A 56 1.04 -0.54 -13.48
C ILE A 56 1.18 -1.79 -12.59
N GLU A 57 0.66 -2.96 -12.99
CA GLU A 57 0.77 -4.26 -12.29
C GLU A 57 2.23 -4.66 -11.98
N ARG A 58 3.18 -4.25 -12.83
CA ARG A 58 4.61 -4.57 -12.65
C ARG A 58 5.31 -3.65 -11.65
N LEU A 59 4.62 -2.65 -11.11
CA LEU A 59 5.15 -1.73 -10.11
C LEU A 59 4.78 -2.24 -8.72
N HIS A 60 5.70 -2.11 -7.76
CA HIS A 60 5.38 -2.33 -6.34
C HIS A 60 4.61 -1.10 -5.82
N ILE A 61 3.29 -1.08 -6.07
CA ILE A 61 2.44 0.03 -5.63
C ILE A 61 2.08 -0.18 -4.17
N ILE A 62 2.62 0.69 -3.32
CA ILE A 62 2.28 0.81 -1.91
C ILE A 62 1.36 2.02 -1.76
N ALA A 63 0.13 1.79 -1.29
CA ALA A 63 -0.82 2.86 -1.02
C ALA A 63 -0.63 3.37 0.41
N VAL A 64 0.01 4.52 0.55
CA VAL A 64 0.08 5.23 1.84
C VAL A 64 -1.23 6.00 2.02
N VAL A 65 -2.11 5.51 2.88
CA VAL A 65 -3.35 6.20 3.23
C VAL A 65 -3.04 7.23 4.31
N GLY A 66 -2.75 8.47 3.90
CA GLY A 66 -2.64 9.62 4.80
C GLY A 66 -4.01 10.25 5.10
N PRO A 67 -4.14 11.12 6.12
CA PRO A 67 -5.38 11.83 6.47
C PRO A 67 -5.73 12.96 5.48
N GLU A 68 -5.50 12.72 4.20
CA GLU A 68 -5.86 13.60 3.09
C GLU A 68 -7.40 13.57 2.93
N HIS A 69 -8.10 14.16 3.90
CA HIS A 69 -9.47 14.69 3.91
C HIS A 69 -10.53 13.82 3.20
N GLY A 70 -11.30 13.09 4.01
CA GLY A 70 -12.67 12.67 3.72
C GLY A 70 -13.59 13.23 4.80
#